data_AF-A0A399RP50-F1
#
_entry.id   AF-A0A399RP50-F1
#
_cell.length_a   1.000
_cell.length_b   1.000
_cell.length_c   1.000
_cell.angle_alpha   90.00
_cell.angle_beta   90.00
_cell.angle_gamma   90.00
#
_symmetry.space_group_name_H-M   'P 1'
#
loop_
_entity.id
_entity.type
_entity.pdbx_description
1 polymer ?
#
loop_
_entity_poly.entity_id
_entity_poly.type
_entity_poly.pdbx_seq_one_letter_code
_entity_poly.pdbx_strand_id
1 'polypeptide(L)'
;MSRFPIEKTEGRELPVPEAWRPDLKRLADALVFQSELAGVCQQMVLDPIDTADLDFNRKSIAAYPDTIGALNARAWLSSVYVWQGGHWDLLVDLSTAEGETSDLVFHLKVRERSAVYYVAPGLVYVP
;
A
#
# COMPACT_ATOMS: atom_id res chain seq x y z
N MET A 1 20.17 -5.38 -10.53
CA MET A 1 19.60 -4.01 -10.52
C MET A 1 18.08 -4.18 -10.47
N SER A 2 17.39 -3.44 -9.59
CA SER A 2 15.91 -3.48 -9.49
C SER A 2 15.29 -3.02 -10.82
N ARG A 3 14.22 -3.67 -11.27
CA ARG A 3 13.49 -3.24 -12.47
C ARG A 3 12.70 -1.96 -12.23
N PHE A 4 12.26 -1.75 -10.98
CA PHE A 4 11.55 -0.55 -10.54
C PHE A 4 12.32 0.04 -9.35
N PRO A 5 13.31 0.93 -9.62
CA PRO A 5 14.06 1.60 -8.56
C PRO A 5 13.23 2.65 -7.83
N ILE A 6 13.72 3.10 -6.68
CA ILE A 6 13.11 4.21 -5.95
C ILE A 6 13.61 5.51 -6.58
N GLU A 7 12.69 6.26 -7.19
CA GLU A 7 12.96 7.54 -7.84
C GLU A 7 12.20 8.70 -7.19
N LYS A 8 12.79 9.90 -7.22
CA LYS A 8 12.18 11.16 -6.76
C LYS A 8 11.87 12.05 -7.96
N THR A 9 10.87 11.65 -8.74
CA THR A 9 10.43 12.38 -9.92
C THR A 9 9.13 13.12 -9.61
N GLU A 10 9.20 14.44 -9.48
CA GLU A 10 8.06 15.27 -9.12
C GLU A 10 6.92 15.16 -10.13
N GLY A 11 5.68 15.03 -9.63
CA GLY A 11 4.46 15.10 -10.43
C GLY A 11 4.28 13.97 -11.45
N ARG A 12 5.12 12.94 -11.42
CA ARG A 12 5.03 11.77 -12.31
C ARG A 12 4.69 10.51 -11.53
N GLU A 13 3.60 9.86 -11.93
CA GLU A 13 3.29 8.51 -11.50
C GLU A 13 4.28 7.52 -12.11
N LEU A 14 4.85 6.68 -11.25
CA LEU A 14 5.78 5.63 -11.60
C LEU A 14 5.31 4.31 -10.96
N PRO A 15 5.77 3.14 -11.44
CA PRO A 15 5.43 1.87 -10.81
C PRO A 15 6.02 1.76 -9.41
N VAL A 16 5.27 1.17 -8.46
CA VAL A 16 5.74 0.99 -7.07
C VAL A 16 7.10 0.24 -7.05
N PRO A 17 8.13 0.75 -6.35
CA PRO A 17 9.46 0.14 -6.32
C PRO A 17 9.47 -1.28 -5.76
N GLU A 18 10.24 -2.18 -6.38
CA GLU A 18 10.31 -3.61 -5.97
C GLU A 18 10.78 -3.79 -4.52
N ALA A 19 11.61 -2.86 -4.03
CA ALA A 19 12.13 -2.89 -2.67
C ALA A 19 11.03 -2.75 -1.60
N TRP A 20 9.92 -2.06 -1.88
CA TRP A 20 8.85 -1.84 -0.90
C TRP A 20 7.74 -2.89 -1.00
N ARG A 21 7.54 -3.51 -2.16
CA ARG A 21 6.42 -4.43 -2.43
C ARG A 21 6.24 -5.54 -1.36
N PRO A 22 7.29 -6.17 -0.81
CA PRO A 22 7.09 -7.19 0.23
C PRO A 22 6.43 -6.66 1.51
N ASP A 23 6.84 -5.49 1.99
CA ASP A 23 6.27 -4.85 3.19
C ASP A 23 4.88 -4.28 2.90
N LEU A 24 4.70 -3.62 1.75
CA LEU A 24 3.40 -3.09 1.34
C LEU A 24 2.37 -4.21 1.15
N LYS A 25 2.76 -5.36 0.58
CA LYS A 25 1.91 -6.56 0.50
C LYS A 25 1.49 -7.03 1.89
N ARG A 26 2.45 -7.22 2.80
CA ARG A 26 2.16 -7.67 4.16
C ARG A 26 1.20 -6.73 4.88
N LEU A 27 1.40 -5.43 4.72
CA LEU A 27 0.53 -4.42 5.31
C LEU A 27 -0.89 -4.45 4.73
N ALA A 28 -1.01 -4.53 3.40
CA ALA A 28 -2.31 -4.65 2.72
C ALA A 28 -3.04 -5.93 3.13
N ASP A 29 -2.35 -7.09 3.12
CA ASP A 29 -2.92 -8.37 3.54
C ASP A 29 -3.37 -8.32 5.00
N ALA A 30 -2.57 -7.72 5.89
CA ALA A 30 -2.94 -7.62 7.30
C ALA A 30 -4.16 -6.72 7.53
N LEU A 31 -4.36 -5.68 6.71
CA LEU A 31 -5.60 -4.89 6.73
C LEU A 31 -6.80 -5.70 6.23
N VAL A 32 -6.66 -6.38 5.09
CA VAL A 32 -7.73 -7.20 4.49
C VAL A 32 -8.17 -8.32 5.44
N PHE A 33 -7.21 -9.04 6.02
CA PHE A 33 -7.47 -10.15 6.93
C PHE A 33 -7.60 -9.73 8.39
N GLN A 34 -7.62 -8.42 8.67
CA GLN A 34 -7.74 -7.85 10.01
C GLN A 34 -6.76 -8.47 11.02
N SER A 35 -5.54 -8.76 10.56
CA SER A 35 -4.45 -9.31 11.34
C SER A 35 -3.69 -8.22 12.08
N GLU A 36 -2.82 -8.62 13.01
CA GLU A 36 -1.99 -7.67 13.76
C GLU A 36 -0.99 -6.96 12.83
N LEU A 37 -0.92 -5.62 12.95
CA LEU A 37 -0.01 -4.79 12.16
C LEU A 37 1.38 -4.65 12.80
N ALA A 38 1.51 -4.96 14.09
CA ALA A 38 2.77 -4.86 14.81
C ALA A 38 3.82 -5.78 14.18
N GLY A 39 4.97 -5.22 13.79
CA GLY A 39 6.06 -5.98 13.20
C GLY A 39 5.79 -6.52 11.78
N VAL A 40 4.73 -6.06 11.11
CA VAL A 40 4.35 -6.55 9.77
C VAL A 40 5.39 -6.17 8.69
N CYS A 41 6.05 -5.03 8.87
CA CYS A 41 7.12 -4.57 8.00
C CYS A 41 8.49 -5.08 8.52
N GLN A 42 9.32 -5.54 7.60
CA GLN A 42 10.66 -6.08 7.88
C GLN A 42 11.77 -5.11 7.50
N GLN A 43 11.55 -4.28 6.48
CA GLN A 43 12.55 -3.35 5.93
C GLN A 43 12.14 -1.89 6.18
N MET A 44 10.85 -1.62 6.13
CA MET A 44 10.24 -0.32 6.41
C MET A 44 9.83 -0.23 7.87
N VAL A 45 9.77 0.98 8.39
CA VAL A 45 9.19 1.27 9.71
C VAL A 45 7.74 1.67 9.52
N LEU A 46 6.82 0.94 10.13
CA LEU A 46 5.41 1.27 10.12
C LEU A 46 5.12 2.42 11.09
N ASP A 47 4.61 3.53 10.58
CA ASP A 47 4.03 4.58 11.42
C ASP A 47 2.69 4.09 12.01
N PRO A 48 2.29 4.57 13.20
CA PRO A 48 0.98 4.23 13.78
C PRO A 48 -0.16 4.60 12.82
N ILE A 49 -1.18 3.74 12.78
CA ILE A 49 -2.45 4.02 12.11
C ILE A 49 -3.50 4.43 13.15
N ASP A 50 -4.31 5.44 12.83
CA ASP A 50 -5.42 5.83 13.68
C ASP A 50 -6.50 4.73 13.72
N THR A 51 -7.09 4.51 14.89
CA THR A 51 -8.23 3.61 15.06
C THR A 51 -9.44 3.98 14.19
N ALA A 52 -9.66 5.27 13.93
CA ALA A 52 -10.73 5.75 13.05
C ALA A 52 -10.46 5.37 11.59
N ASP A 53 -9.21 5.51 11.13
CA ASP A 53 -8.79 5.10 9.78
C ASP A 53 -8.88 3.58 9.62
N LEU A 54 -8.48 2.81 10.65
CA LEU A 54 -8.65 1.36 10.67
C LEU A 54 -10.12 0.94 10.54
N ASP A 55 -11.01 1.59 11.30
CA ASP A 55 -12.44 1.30 11.25
C ASP A 55 -13.04 1.67 9.88
N PHE A 56 -12.64 2.81 9.31
CA PHE A 56 -13.02 3.20 7.96
C PHE A 56 -12.57 2.17 6.93
N ASN A 57 -11.31 1.74 6.99
CA ASN A 57 -10.75 0.75 6.05
C ASN A 57 -11.51 -0.57 6.12
N ARG A 58 -11.82 -1.05 7.33
CA ARG A 58 -12.63 -2.27 7.53
C ARG A 58 -14.01 -2.14 6.90
N LYS A 59 -14.68 -1.01 7.10
CA LYS A 59 -16.01 -0.74 6.51
C LYS A 59 -15.93 -0.65 4.99
N SER A 60 -14.92 0.02 4.46
CA SER A 60 -14.69 0.15 3.01
C SER A 60 -14.49 -1.21 2.34
N ILE A 61 -13.63 -2.06 2.92
CA ILE A 61 -13.39 -3.43 2.42
C ILE A 61 -14.66 -4.29 2.54
N ALA A 62 -15.36 -4.23 3.69
CA ALA A 62 -16.55 -5.03 3.92
C ALA A 62 -17.77 -4.61 3.06
N ALA A 63 -17.80 -3.35 2.61
CA ALA A 63 -18.85 -2.83 1.74
C ALA A 63 -18.58 -3.12 0.25
N TYR A 64 -17.39 -3.60 -0.11
CA TYR A 64 -17.07 -3.91 -1.49
C TYR A 64 -17.86 -5.14 -1.99
N PRO A 65 -18.38 -5.14 -3.22
CA PRO A 65 -19.24 -6.23 -3.71
C PRO A 65 -18.55 -7.59 -3.78
N ASP A 66 -17.26 -7.60 -4.12
CA ASP A 66 -16.47 -8.83 -4.23
C ASP A 66 -15.68 -9.10 -2.95
N THR A 67 -15.30 -10.36 -2.74
CA THR A 67 -14.44 -10.70 -1.60
C THR A 67 -13.01 -10.26 -1.90
N ILE A 68 -12.47 -9.35 -1.08
CA ILE A 68 -11.06 -8.94 -1.18
C ILE A 68 -10.17 -10.03 -0.57
N GLY A 69 -9.14 -10.40 -1.31
CA GLY A 69 -8.18 -11.45 -0.97
C GLY A 69 -6.77 -10.91 -0.75
N ALA A 70 -5.81 -11.84 -0.68
CA ALA A 70 -4.41 -11.49 -0.53
C ALA A 70 -3.89 -10.77 -1.78
N LEU A 71 -3.10 -9.72 -1.59
CA LEU A 71 -2.56 -8.93 -2.67
C LEU A 71 -1.63 -9.77 -3.55
N ASN A 72 -1.88 -9.81 -4.84
CA ASN A 72 -1.16 -10.67 -5.77
C ASN A 72 -0.27 -9.88 -6.74
N ALA A 73 0.43 -10.60 -7.63
CA ALA A 73 1.40 -9.98 -8.54
C ALA A 73 0.78 -9.01 -9.56
N ARG A 74 -0.49 -9.20 -9.93
CA ARG A 74 -1.20 -8.38 -10.94
C ARG A 74 -1.51 -6.98 -10.42
N ALA A 75 -1.78 -6.83 -9.12
CA ALA A 75 -2.00 -5.52 -8.50
C ALA A 75 -0.82 -4.55 -8.78
N TRP A 76 0.42 -5.05 -8.77
CA TRP A 76 1.59 -4.21 -9.03
C TRP A 76 1.73 -3.67 -10.45
N LEU A 77 0.93 -4.16 -11.40
CA LEU A 77 0.97 -3.69 -12.79
C LEU A 77 0.34 -2.31 -12.94
N SER A 78 -0.62 -1.99 -12.09
CA SER A 78 -1.37 -0.71 -12.07
C SER A 78 -1.11 0.11 -10.81
N SER A 79 -0.51 -0.47 -9.77
CA SER A 79 -0.14 0.28 -8.56
C SER A 79 0.96 1.31 -8.86
N VAL A 80 0.76 2.53 -8.38
CA VAL A 80 1.63 3.67 -8.67
C VAL A 80 2.15 4.34 -7.40
N TYR A 81 3.26 5.06 -7.55
CA TYR A 81 3.72 6.02 -6.58
C TYR A 81 4.16 7.32 -7.26
N VAL A 82 4.05 8.44 -6.55
CA VAL A 82 4.42 9.78 -7.02
C VAL A 82 5.19 10.53 -5.94
N TRP A 83 6.27 11.20 -6.31
CA TRP A 83 7.04 12.04 -5.38
C TRP A 83 6.39 13.42 -5.23
N GLN A 84 6.15 13.83 -3.99
CA GLN A 84 5.44 15.07 -3.61
C GLN A 84 6.36 16.07 -2.87
N GLY A 85 7.65 16.09 -3.19
CA GLY A 85 8.61 17.05 -2.61
C GLY A 85 9.14 16.72 -1.21
N GLY A 86 8.52 15.80 -0.47
CA GLY A 86 9.03 15.34 0.85
C GLY A 86 8.63 13.91 1.24
N HIS A 87 7.74 13.30 0.47
CA HIS A 87 7.29 11.92 0.62
C HIS A 87 6.84 11.40 -0.74
N TRP A 88 6.68 10.09 -0.82
CA TRP A 88 5.93 9.47 -1.89
C TRP A 88 4.50 9.23 -1.45
N ASP A 89 3.53 9.61 -2.29
CA ASP A 89 2.18 9.07 -2.22
C ASP A 89 2.14 7.78 -3.05
N LEU A 90 1.45 6.76 -2.55
CA LEU A 90 1.30 5.48 -3.22
C LEU A 90 -0.18 5.11 -3.28
N LEU A 91 -0.58 4.55 -4.41
CA LEU A 91 -1.86 3.86 -4.59
C LEU A 91 -1.53 2.41 -4.91
N VAL A 92 -1.81 1.53 -3.94
CA VAL A 92 -1.58 0.09 -4.06
C VAL A 92 -2.93 -0.58 -4.30
N ASP A 93 -3.14 -1.13 -5.49
CA ASP A 93 -4.38 -1.82 -5.82
C ASP A 93 -4.56 -3.06 -4.93
N LEU A 94 -5.80 -3.34 -4.53
CA LEU A 94 -6.14 -4.58 -3.85
C LEU A 94 -6.53 -5.67 -4.85
N SER A 95 -6.52 -6.92 -4.38
CA SER A 95 -6.87 -8.08 -5.20
C SER A 95 -8.14 -8.73 -4.68
N THR A 96 -8.99 -9.23 -5.56
CA THR A 96 -10.10 -10.10 -5.15
C THR A 96 -9.58 -11.48 -4.76
N ALA A 97 -10.39 -12.27 -4.07
CA ALA A 97 -10.07 -13.65 -3.68
C ALA A 97 -9.84 -14.57 -4.90
N GLU A 98 -10.45 -14.24 -6.04
CA GLU A 98 -10.30 -14.94 -7.31
C GLU A 98 -8.99 -14.61 -8.04
N GLY A 99 -8.26 -13.59 -7.55
CA GLY A 99 -6.95 -13.21 -8.09
C GLY A 99 -6.99 -12.09 -9.14
N GLU A 100 -8.14 -11.42 -9.32
CA GLU A 100 -8.24 -10.23 -10.16
C GLU A 100 -7.86 -8.96 -9.37
N THR A 101 -7.47 -7.90 -10.08
CA THR A 101 -7.25 -6.58 -9.48
C THR A 101 -8.61 -5.93 -9.23
N SER A 102 -8.88 -5.47 -8.01
CA SER A 102 -10.12 -4.76 -7.67
C SER A 102 -10.01 -3.26 -7.95
N ASP A 103 -11.13 -2.54 -7.93
CA ASP A 103 -11.16 -1.07 -8.02
C ASP A 103 -10.76 -0.37 -6.70
N LEU A 104 -10.60 -1.13 -5.60
CA LEU A 104 -10.08 -0.60 -4.35
C LEU A 104 -8.58 -0.39 -4.42
N VAL A 105 -8.16 0.77 -3.93
CA VAL A 105 -6.75 1.10 -3.67
C VAL A 105 -6.52 1.30 -2.19
N PHE A 106 -5.35 0.90 -1.73
CA PHE A 106 -4.82 1.26 -0.43
C PHE A 106 -3.83 2.42 -0.60
N HIS A 107 -4.23 3.59 -0.12
CA HIS A 107 -3.40 4.78 -0.15
C HIS A 107 -2.41 4.76 1.00
N LEU A 108 -1.15 5.04 0.68
CA LEU A 108 -0.02 5.02 1.61
C LEU A 108 0.88 6.22 1.36
N LYS A 109 1.58 6.66 2.41
CA LYS A 109 2.68 7.61 2.27
C LYS A 109 3.97 6.97 2.70
N VAL A 110 5.04 7.14 1.93
CA VAL A 110 6.39 6.71 2.33
C VAL A 110 7.28 7.93 2.49
N ARG A 111 8.01 8.01 3.61
CA ARG A 111 8.99 9.07 3.88
C ARG A 111 10.35 8.45 4.07
N GLU A 112 11.36 9.04 3.47
CA GLU A 112 12.74 8.67 3.71
C GLU A 112 13.30 9.53 4.85
N ARG A 113 13.90 8.88 5.85
CA ARG A 113 14.66 9.55 6.91
C ARG A 113 16.03 8.88 7.02
N SER A 114 17.06 9.62 6.65
CA SER A 114 18.43 9.10 6.53
C SER A 114 18.50 7.94 5.52
N ALA A 115 18.54 6.69 5.99
CA ALA A 115 18.60 5.49 5.15
C ALA A 115 17.43 4.53 5.43
N VAL A 116 16.39 4.99 6.12
CA VAL A 116 15.24 4.20 6.54
C VAL A 116 13.97 4.77 5.93
N TYR A 117 13.11 3.89 5.43
CA TYR A 117 11.79 4.25 4.91
C TYR A 117 10.73 4.05 5.99
N TYR A 118 9.93 5.08 6.20
CA TYR A 118 8.78 5.09 7.10
C TYR A 118 7.52 5.03 6.25
N VAL A 119 6.68 4.03 6.46
CA VAL A 119 5.38 3.89 5.79
C VAL A 119 4.27 4.34 6.72
N ALA A 120 3.50 5.33 6.29
CA ALA A 120 2.30 5.79 6.95
C ALA A 120 1.07 5.23 6.23
N PRO A 121 0.33 4.33 6.89
CA PRO A 121 -0.96 3.84 6.39
C PRO A 121 -1.96 4.97 6.19
N GLY A 122 -2.68 4.94 5.06
CA GLY A 122 -3.82 5.81 4.81
C GLY A 122 -5.13 5.03 4.72
N LEU A 123 -5.99 5.46 3.80
CA LEU A 123 -7.32 4.90 3.63
C LEU A 123 -7.37 3.88 2.48
N VAL A 124 -8.34 2.96 2.56
CA VAL A 124 -8.77 2.06 1.49
C VAL A 124 -10.05 2.62 0.88
N TYR A 125 -10.05 2.91 -0.43
CA TYR A 125 -11.18 3.50 -1.13
C TYR A 125 -11.12 3.21 -2.64
N VAL A 126 -12.18 3.57 -3.37
CA VAL A 126 -12.17 3.62 -4.84
C VAL A 126 -11.79 5.04 -5.26
N PRO A 127 -10.69 5.25 -6.00
CA PRO A 127 -10.12 6.57 -6.31
C PRO A 127 -10.91 7.38 -7.34
#